data_AF-A0A2E0YMD9-F1
#
_entry.id   AF-A0A2E0YMD9-F1
#
_cell.length_a   1.000
_cell.length_b   1.000
_cell.length_c   1.000
_cell.angle_alpha   90.00
_cell.angle_beta   90.00
_cell.angle_gamma   90.00
#
_symmetry.space_group_name_H-M   'P 1'
#
loop_
_entity.id
_entity.type
_entity.pdbx_description
1 polymer ?
#
loop_
_entity_poly.entity_id
_entity_poly.type
_entity_poly.pdbx_seq_one_letter_code
_entity_poly.pdbx_strand_id
1 'polypeptide(L)'
;MHQKLIVQSFEAAGQKQGVSKKFRRARVLSDYIEEVTVHSYTERSLADKYDDSLAGTRVELPDFVRDALCNYLGYESFESFQESEMLKPKPNTKTLKRRSWKLVSLTLLLIVAVGAMLWQYLTRERWMEWRDPRYEEVSFDAEKLRNGLLKLYKQERIEHFQRVEPNCDYEFFNLDGSPRLFYGKNHKKEYEWFTQLGEHPETGKPLKAITKYMIEKYICKSKEKNRQF
;
A
#
# COMPACT_ATOMS: atom_id res chain seq x y z
N MET A 1 -14.47 34.27 39.47
CA MET A 1 -14.42 32.79 39.47
C MET A 1 -15.40 32.24 38.43
N HIS A 2 -15.39 32.72 37.18
CA HIS A 2 -16.35 32.28 36.15
C HIS A 2 -15.68 31.81 34.85
N GLN A 3 -14.35 31.65 34.86
CA GLN A 3 -13.57 31.33 33.65
C GLN A 3 -14.07 30.06 32.97
N LYS A 4 -14.26 29.00 33.76
CA LYS A 4 -14.73 27.70 33.26
C LYS A 4 -16.14 27.80 32.65
N LEU A 5 -17.03 28.54 33.30
CA LEU A 5 -18.40 28.75 32.82
C LEU A 5 -18.39 29.41 31.44
N ILE A 6 -17.59 30.45 31.26
CA ILE A 6 -17.44 31.16 29.98
C ILE A 6 -16.85 30.23 28.92
N VAL A 7 -15.76 29.54 29.23
CA VAL A 7 -15.09 28.65 28.28
C VAL A 7 -16.03 27.54 27.81
N GLN A 8 -16.71 26.85 28.74
CA GLN A 8 -17.65 25.79 28.40
C GLN A 8 -18.86 26.31 27.62
N SER A 9 -19.36 27.49 27.94
CA SER A 9 -20.45 28.12 27.18
C SER A 9 -20.06 28.41 25.72
N PHE A 10 -18.84 28.90 25.50
CA PHE A 10 -18.31 29.12 24.14
C PHE A 10 -18.09 27.82 23.37
N GLU A 11 -17.61 26.76 24.03
CA GLU A 11 -17.48 25.43 23.42
C GLU A 11 -18.85 24.85 23.05
N ALA A 12 -19.82 24.92 23.97
CA ALA A 12 -21.19 24.47 23.74
C ALA A 12 -21.86 25.24 22.59
N ALA A 13 -21.67 26.56 22.52
CA ALA A 13 -22.16 27.37 21.40
C ALA A 13 -21.54 26.96 20.06
N GLY A 14 -20.26 26.61 20.07
CA GLY A 14 -19.59 26.08 18.89
C GLY A 14 -20.14 24.73 18.43
N GLN A 15 -20.42 23.82 19.36
CA GLN A 15 -20.96 22.48 19.08
C GLN A 15 -22.42 22.52 18.65
N LYS A 16 -23.29 23.22 19.40
CA LYS A 16 -24.73 23.30 19.14
C LYS A 16 -25.06 23.99 17.81
N GLN A 17 -24.28 24.99 17.41
CA GLN A 17 -24.55 25.81 16.22
C GLN A 17 -23.59 25.53 15.04
N GLY A 18 -22.62 24.61 15.18
CA GLY A 18 -21.65 24.31 14.13
C GLY A 18 -20.70 25.48 13.80
N VAL A 19 -20.46 26.37 14.77
CA VAL A 19 -19.71 27.62 14.58
C VAL A 19 -18.29 27.50 15.13
N SER A 20 -17.29 27.76 14.29
CA SER A 20 -15.87 27.72 14.69
C SER A 20 -15.30 29.07 15.12
N LYS A 21 -15.82 30.19 14.59
CA LYS A 21 -15.25 31.53 14.83
C LYS A 21 -15.67 32.10 16.19
N LYS A 22 -14.69 32.60 16.98
CA LYS A 22 -14.89 33.21 18.31
C LYS A 22 -16.04 34.22 18.36
N PHE A 23 -16.00 35.25 17.52
CA PHE A 23 -17.02 36.31 17.52
C PHE A 23 -18.41 35.79 17.18
N ARG A 24 -18.53 34.77 16.32
CA ARG A 24 -19.83 34.17 16.04
C ARG A 24 -20.37 33.36 17.22
N ARG A 25 -19.50 32.71 18.02
CA ARG A 25 -19.91 32.07 19.28
C ARG A 25 -20.34 33.11 20.32
N ALA A 26 -19.59 34.21 20.41
CA ALA A 26 -19.94 35.32 21.28
C ALA A 26 -21.30 35.93 20.91
N ARG A 27 -21.61 36.04 19.61
CA ARG A 27 -22.92 36.44 19.12
C ARG A 27 -24.04 35.52 19.57
N VAL A 28 -23.89 34.21 19.33
CA VAL A 28 -24.89 33.21 19.76
C VAL A 28 -25.20 33.33 21.25
N LEU A 29 -24.18 33.53 22.09
CA LEU A 29 -24.36 33.68 23.52
C LEU A 29 -24.95 35.05 23.90
N SER A 30 -24.55 36.12 23.21
CA SER A 30 -25.12 37.47 23.39
C SER A 30 -26.62 37.46 23.09
N ASP A 31 -27.01 36.91 21.95
CA ASP A 31 -28.40 36.79 21.51
C ASP A 31 -29.22 35.98 22.53
N TYR A 32 -28.65 34.89 23.04
CA TYR A 32 -29.30 34.06 24.07
C TYR A 32 -29.48 34.77 25.41
N ILE A 33 -28.47 35.53 25.87
CA ILE A 33 -28.57 36.29 27.12
C ILE A 33 -29.66 37.36 27.01
N GLU A 34 -29.72 38.04 25.87
CA GLU A 34 -30.76 39.05 25.61
C GLU A 34 -32.15 38.43 25.58
N GLU A 35 -32.30 37.25 24.97
CA GLU A 35 -33.56 36.49 24.92
C GLU A 35 -34.05 36.08 26.32
N VAL A 36 -33.16 35.56 27.17
CA VAL A 36 -33.54 34.99 28.48
C VAL A 36 -33.65 36.04 29.58
N THR A 37 -32.83 37.09 29.53
CA THR A 37 -32.73 38.07 30.64
C THR A 37 -33.33 39.43 30.33
N VAL A 38 -33.71 39.72 29.08
CA VAL A 38 -34.13 41.05 28.58
C VAL A 38 -33.00 42.10 28.65
N HIS A 39 -31.85 41.77 29.24
CA HIS A 39 -30.68 42.63 29.34
C HIS A 39 -29.68 42.26 28.25
N SER A 40 -29.25 43.25 27.48
CA SER A 40 -28.21 43.05 26.47
C SER A 40 -26.83 42.91 27.12
N TYR A 41 -26.04 41.93 26.67
CA TYR A 41 -24.63 41.83 27.04
C TYR A 41 -23.77 41.59 25.80
N THR A 42 -22.93 42.57 25.45
CA THR A 42 -22.37 42.65 24.09
C THR A 42 -21.46 41.48 23.72
N GLU A 43 -21.49 41.10 22.44
CA GLU A 43 -20.61 40.09 21.85
C GLU A 43 -19.13 40.38 22.14
N ARG A 44 -18.74 41.65 22.09
CA ARG A 44 -17.36 42.09 22.34
C ARG A 44 -16.96 41.82 23.79
N SER A 45 -17.81 42.20 24.75
CA SER A 45 -17.57 41.92 26.16
C SER A 45 -17.48 40.42 26.44
N LEU A 46 -18.31 39.58 25.81
CA LEU A 46 -18.18 38.11 25.94
C LEU A 46 -16.86 37.59 25.35
N ALA A 47 -16.48 38.07 24.17
CA ALA A 47 -15.26 37.65 23.49
C ALA A 47 -14.01 38.04 24.31
N ASP A 48 -13.99 39.25 24.88
CA ASP A 48 -12.90 39.72 25.71
C ASP A 48 -12.80 38.89 27.00
N LYS A 49 -13.93 38.62 27.67
CA LYS A 49 -13.96 37.78 28.88
C LYS A 49 -13.59 36.32 28.60
N TYR A 50 -13.86 35.82 27.40
CA TYR A 50 -13.41 34.50 26.95
C TYR A 50 -11.89 34.47 26.77
N ASP A 51 -11.31 35.48 26.10
CA ASP A 51 -9.86 35.59 25.95
C ASP A 51 -9.16 35.72 27.31
N ASP A 52 -9.68 36.56 28.22
CA ASP A 52 -9.19 36.69 29.60
C ASP A 52 -9.22 35.34 30.35
N SER A 53 -10.28 34.56 30.13
CA SER A 53 -10.43 33.24 30.74
C SER A 53 -9.39 32.23 30.22
N LEU A 54 -9.03 32.30 28.94
CA LEU A 54 -7.97 31.49 28.34
C LEU A 54 -6.57 31.92 28.79
N ALA A 55 -6.37 33.21 29.03
CA ALA A 55 -5.11 33.76 29.56
C ALA A 55 -4.88 33.43 31.05
N GLY A 56 -5.86 32.82 31.73
CA GLY A 56 -5.78 32.48 33.15
C GLY A 56 -6.08 33.65 34.08
N THR A 57 -6.56 34.77 33.55
CA THR A 57 -6.93 35.95 34.32
C THR A 57 -8.16 35.68 35.18
N ARG A 58 -8.29 36.37 36.32
CA ARG A 58 -9.49 36.29 37.15
C ARG A 58 -10.66 36.96 36.44
N VAL A 59 -11.64 36.16 36.03
CA VAL A 59 -12.86 36.65 35.36
C VAL A 59 -14.06 36.59 36.30
N GLU A 60 -14.79 37.70 36.33
CA GLU A 60 -16.06 37.89 37.01
C GLU A 60 -17.09 38.38 35.97
N LEU A 61 -18.33 37.93 36.17
CA LEU A 61 -19.46 38.18 35.29
C LEU A 61 -20.59 38.76 36.13
N PRO A 62 -21.44 39.63 35.56
CA PRO A 62 -22.70 39.99 36.18
C PRO A 62 -23.57 38.77 36.45
N ASP A 63 -24.38 38.81 37.50
CA ASP A 63 -25.22 37.69 37.92
C ASP A 63 -26.16 37.22 36.81
N PHE A 64 -26.84 38.15 36.13
CA PHE A 64 -27.75 37.82 35.02
C PHE A 64 -27.03 37.10 33.86
N VAL A 65 -25.78 37.47 33.54
CA VAL A 65 -24.98 36.82 32.50
C VAL A 65 -24.56 35.43 32.97
N ARG A 66 -24.08 35.32 34.21
CA ARG A 66 -23.68 34.03 34.80
C ARG A 66 -24.84 33.04 34.77
N ASP A 67 -26.03 33.47 35.20
CA ASP A 67 -27.19 32.61 35.33
C ASP A 67 -27.74 32.21 33.94
N ALA A 68 -27.75 33.13 32.98
CA ALA A 68 -28.06 32.82 31.58
C ALA A 68 -27.09 31.78 31.00
N LEU A 69 -25.79 31.93 31.22
CA LEU A 69 -24.79 30.96 30.75
C LEU A 69 -24.93 29.58 31.43
N CYS A 70 -25.30 29.54 32.71
CA CYS A 70 -25.59 28.27 33.41
C CYS A 70 -26.78 27.57 32.74
N ASN A 71 -27.87 28.32 32.50
CA ASN A 71 -29.05 27.81 31.82
C ASN A 71 -28.72 27.31 30.39
N TYR A 72 -27.91 28.05 29.64
CA TYR A 72 -27.44 27.64 28.31
C TYR A 72 -26.74 26.28 28.30
N LEU A 73 -26.02 25.97 29.37
CA LEU A 73 -25.33 24.69 29.60
C LEU A 73 -26.22 23.60 30.21
N GLY A 74 -27.47 23.92 30.58
CA GLY A 74 -28.43 22.99 31.17
C GLY A 74 -28.39 22.92 32.70
N TYR A 75 -27.82 23.92 33.37
CA TYR A 75 -27.75 24.02 34.84
C TYR A 75 -28.77 25.03 35.36
N GLU A 76 -29.42 24.72 36.48
CA GLU A 76 -30.44 25.58 37.10
C GLU A 76 -29.85 26.82 37.77
N SER A 77 -28.64 26.68 38.31
CA SER A 77 -27.94 27.75 39.02
C SER A 77 -26.43 27.63 38.86
N PHE A 78 -25.70 28.70 39.19
CA PHE A 78 -24.25 28.64 39.24
C PHE A 78 -23.72 27.65 40.29
N GLU A 79 -24.44 27.44 41.39
CA GLU A 79 -24.10 26.45 42.41
C GLU A 79 -24.16 25.04 41.84
N SER A 80 -25.23 24.70 41.10
CA SER A 80 -25.37 23.40 40.43
C SER A 80 -24.26 23.15 39.40
N PHE A 81 -23.83 24.21 38.68
CA PHE A 81 -22.69 24.15 37.79
C PHE A 81 -21.39 23.87 38.56
N GLN A 82 -21.14 24.57 39.66
CA GLN A 82 -19.95 24.36 40.49
C GLN A 82 -19.91 22.96 41.11
N GLU A 83 -21.04 22.45 41.58
CA GLU A 83 -21.16 21.08 42.11
C GLU A 83 -20.83 20.05 41.04
N SER A 84 -21.34 20.22 39.81
CA SER A 84 -20.98 19.36 38.68
C SER A 84 -19.48 19.40 38.35
N GLU A 85 -18.84 20.56 38.51
CA GLU A 85 -17.40 20.75 38.30
C GLU A 85 -16.56 20.11 39.41
N MET A 86 -17.08 20.04 40.64
CA MET A 86 -16.45 19.37 41.78
C MET A 86 -16.53 17.85 41.64
N LEU A 87 -17.62 17.33 41.06
CA LEU A 87 -17.87 15.91 40.86
C LEU A 87 -17.21 15.34 39.60
N LYS A 88 -16.86 16.18 38.61
CA LYS A 88 -16.09 15.73 37.45
C LYS A 88 -14.75 15.17 37.94
N PRO A 89 -14.43 13.88 37.67
CA PRO A 89 -13.09 13.39 37.93
C PRO A 89 -12.15 14.31 37.17
N LYS A 90 -11.19 14.93 37.88
CA LYS A 90 -10.18 15.80 37.26
C LYS A 90 -9.76 15.13 35.97
N PRO A 91 -9.88 15.79 34.79
CA PRO A 91 -9.43 15.19 33.56
C PRO A 91 -8.02 14.75 33.87
N ASN A 92 -7.79 13.44 33.80
CA ASN A 92 -6.50 12.88 34.10
C ASN A 92 -5.63 13.51 33.02
N THR A 93 -4.94 14.59 33.38
CA THR A 93 -3.82 15.10 32.63
C THR A 93 -2.76 14.04 32.83
N LYS A 94 -2.97 12.89 32.20
CA LYS A 94 -1.99 12.36 31.28
C LYS A 94 -1.64 13.57 30.44
N THR A 95 -0.66 14.33 30.94
CA THR A 95 0.40 14.85 30.10
C THR A 95 0.50 13.82 28.99
N LEU A 96 0.14 14.21 27.78
CA LEU A 96 0.51 13.46 26.59
C LEU A 96 2.02 13.36 26.75
N LYS A 97 2.44 12.27 27.39
CA LYS A 97 3.81 12.03 27.81
C LYS A 97 4.51 12.02 26.48
N ARG A 98 5.17 13.15 26.16
CA ARG A 98 5.73 13.48 24.85
C ARG A 98 6.24 12.18 24.26
N ARG A 99 5.42 11.54 23.41
CA ARG A 99 5.64 10.15 22.99
C ARG A 99 7.03 10.21 22.40
N SER A 100 8.00 9.57 23.05
CA SER A 100 9.40 9.82 22.72
C SER A 100 9.51 9.52 21.24
N TRP A 101 9.75 10.56 20.42
CA TRP A 101 9.82 10.39 18.97
C TRP A 101 10.88 9.36 18.60
N LYS A 102 11.80 9.06 19.53
CA LYS A 102 12.71 7.90 19.52
C LYS A 102 12.00 6.56 19.26
N LEU A 103 10.86 6.26 19.90
CA LEU A 103 10.12 5.01 19.68
C LEU A 103 9.39 4.98 18.34
N VAL A 104 8.81 6.10 17.90
CA VAL A 104 8.16 6.21 16.58
C VAL A 104 9.17 6.17 15.44
N SER A 105 10.32 6.82 15.64
CA SER A 105 11.47 6.81 14.72
C SER A 105 12.06 5.41 14.59
N LEU A 106 12.22 4.68 15.70
CA LEU A 106 12.73 3.30 15.69
C LEU A 106 11.80 2.35 14.93
N THR A 107 10.47 2.47 15.12
CA THR A 107 9.50 1.66 14.38
C THR A 107 9.50 1.96 12.88
N LEU A 108 9.60 3.24 12.50
CA LEU A 108 9.69 3.64 11.10
C LEU A 108 10.98 3.13 10.46
N LEU A 109 12.11 3.22 11.16
CA LEU A 109 13.40 2.72 10.70
C LEU A 109 13.39 1.20 10.51
N LEU A 110 12.75 0.44 11.40
CA LEU A 110 12.55 -1.00 11.25
C LEU A 110 11.70 -1.33 10.02
N ILE A 111 10.60 -0.60 9.78
CA ILE A 111 9.75 -0.82 8.60
C ILE A 111 10.53 -0.51 7.31
N VAL A 112 11.32 0.56 7.29
CA VAL A 112 12.17 0.90 6.14
C VAL A 112 13.25 -0.16 5.93
N ALA A 113 13.88 -0.66 6.99
CA ALA A 113 14.89 -1.71 6.91
C ALA A 113 14.30 -3.03 6.38
N VAL A 114 13.14 -3.45 6.89
CA VAL A 114 12.41 -4.62 6.40
C VAL A 114 11.97 -4.40 4.95
N GLY A 115 11.45 -3.22 4.62
CA GLY A 115 11.08 -2.86 3.25
C GLY A 115 12.27 -2.94 2.29
N ALA A 116 13.43 -2.41 2.68
CA ALA A 116 14.66 -2.49 1.90
C ALA A 116 15.16 -3.94 1.77
N MET A 117 15.06 -4.74 2.83
CA MET A 117 15.44 -6.16 2.81
C MET A 117 14.52 -6.98 1.92
N LEU A 118 13.20 -6.75 1.99
CA LEU A 118 12.21 -7.34 1.10
C LEU A 118 12.42 -6.91 -0.34
N TRP A 119 12.73 -5.63 -0.58
CA TRP A 119 13.06 -5.14 -1.91
C TRP A 119 14.28 -5.88 -2.46
N GLN A 120 15.38 -5.93 -1.72
CA GLN A 120 16.60 -6.65 -2.09
C GLN A 120 16.37 -8.15 -2.33
N TYR A 121 15.43 -8.78 -1.64
CA TYR A 121 15.07 -10.18 -1.84
C TYR A 121 14.20 -10.37 -3.09
N LEU A 122 13.19 -9.52 -3.28
CA LEU A 122 12.23 -9.60 -4.38
C LEU A 122 12.83 -9.14 -5.72
N THR A 123 13.78 -8.21 -5.72
CA THR A 123 14.42 -7.69 -6.94
C THR A 123 15.73 -8.40 -7.27
N ARG A 124 15.99 -9.60 -6.73
CA ARG A 124 17.16 -10.37 -7.15
C ARG A 124 16.96 -10.84 -8.59
N GLU A 125 17.83 -10.35 -9.47
CA GLU A 125 17.92 -10.86 -10.83
C GLU A 125 18.38 -12.32 -10.77
N ARG A 126 17.53 -13.20 -11.28
CA ARG A 126 17.81 -14.63 -11.43
C ARG A 126 18.32 -14.89 -12.83
N TRP A 127 19.21 -15.86 -12.96
CA TRP A 127 19.90 -16.16 -14.21
C TRP A 127 19.73 -17.63 -14.57
N MET A 128 19.79 -17.92 -15.86
CA MET A 128 19.75 -19.28 -16.38
C MET A 128 20.82 -19.49 -17.44
N GLU A 129 21.34 -20.70 -17.50
CA GLU A 129 22.33 -21.16 -18.47
C GLU A 129 21.80 -22.43 -19.15
N TRP A 130 22.08 -22.59 -20.44
CA TRP A 130 21.78 -23.84 -21.12
C TRP A 130 22.78 -24.91 -20.72
N ARG A 131 22.29 -25.97 -20.09
CA ARG A 131 23.05 -27.17 -19.73
C ARG A 131 22.31 -28.37 -20.29
N ASP A 132 22.74 -28.77 -21.47
CA ASP A 132 22.13 -29.84 -22.25
C ASP A 132 21.70 -31.02 -21.36
N PRO A 133 20.41 -31.41 -21.34
CA PRO A 133 19.35 -31.07 -22.31
C PRO A 133 18.39 -29.93 -21.93
N ARG A 134 18.67 -29.10 -20.91
CA ARG A 134 17.70 -28.10 -20.43
C ARG A 134 18.35 -26.80 -19.96
N TYR A 135 17.54 -25.80 -19.66
CA TYR A 135 18.01 -24.65 -18.91
C TYR A 135 18.07 -24.96 -17.40
N GLU A 136 19.11 -24.49 -16.73
CA GLU A 136 19.25 -24.54 -15.27
C GLU A 136 19.40 -23.14 -14.70
N GLU A 137 18.85 -22.92 -13.51
CA GLU A 137 19.11 -21.70 -12.75
C GLU A 137 20.54 -21.71 -12.20
N VAL A 138 21.25 -20.60 -12.40
CA VAL A 138 22.65 -20.46 -11.98
C VAL A 138 22.87 -19.09 -11.34
N SER A 139 23.98 -18.96 -10.60
CA SER A 139 24.41 -17.66 -10.08
C SER A 139 24.89 -16.74 -11.20
N PHE A 140 24.86 -15.43 -10.94
CA PHE A 140 25.41 -14.43 -11.84
C PHE A 140 26.90 -14.69 -12.15
N ASP A 141 27.26 -14.60 -13.41
CA ASP A 141 28.62 -14.70 -13.92
C ASP A 141 28.81 -13.66 -15.05
N ALA A 142 29.67 -12.68 -14.79
CA ALA A 142 29.88 -11.54 -15.69
C ALA A 142 30.50 -11.95 -17.03
N GLU A 143 31.36 -12.96 -17.05
CA GLU A 143 32.01 -13.43 -18.27
C GLU A 143 31.00 -14.18 -19.15
N LYS A 144 30.21 -15.07 -18.54
CA LYS A 144 29.15 -15.79 -19.25
C LYS A 144 28.06 -14.86 -19.78
N LEU A 145 27.75 -13.79 -19.06
CA LEU A 145 26.83 -12.75 -19.54
C LEU A 145 27.39 -12.03 -20.77
N ARG A 146 28.66 -11.58 -20.70
CA ARG A 146 29.32 -10.90 -21.82
C ARG A 146 29.37 -11.77 -23.08
N ASN A 147 29.55 -13.08 -22.90
CA ASN A 147 29.64 -14.04 -24.00
C ASN A 147 28.28 -14.59 -24.46
N GLY A 148 27.16 -14.11 -23.87
CA GLY A 148 25.79 -14.50 -24.25
C GLY A 148 25.33 -15.89 -23.79
N LEU A 149 26.12 -16.57 -22.94
CA LEU A 149 25.80 -17.89 -22.39
C LEU A 149 24.83 -17.78 -21.19
N LEU A 150 24.91 -16.69 -20.44
CA LEU A 150 24.04 -16.40 -19.32
C LEU A 150 22.83 -15.56 -19.79
N LYS A 151 21.62 -16.03 -19.50
CA LYS A 151 20.37 -15.35 -19.87
C LYS A 151 19.55 -15.04 -18.62
N LEU A 152 18.67 -14.03 -18.70
CA LEU A 152 17.70 -13.76 -17.63
C LEU A 152 16.82 -14.98 -17.40
N TYR A 153 16.59 -15.32 -16.13
CA TYR A 153 15.75 -16.44 -15.75
C TYR A 153 14.32 -16.28 -16.32
N LYS A 154 13.82 -17.36 -16.93
CA LYS A 154 12.44 -17.49 -17.35
C LYS A 154 11.92 -18.84 -16.91
N GLN A 155 10.92 -18.85 -16.05
CA GLN A 155 10.37 -20.07 -15.46
C GLN A 155 9.93 -21.08 -16.54
N GLU A 156 9.20 -20.60 -17.55
CA GLU A 156 8.77 -21.39 -18.71
C GLU A 156 9.93 -22.12 -19.43
N ARG A 157 11.12 -21.50 -19.51
CA ARG A 157 12.30 -22.09 -20.17
C ARG A 157 12.94 -23.17 -19.34
N ILE A 158 12.93 -23.03 -18.02
CA ILE A 158 13.44 -24.04 -17.09
C ILE A 158 12.51 -25.26 -17.08
N GLU A 159 11.20 -25.02 -17.01
CA GLU A 159 10.20 -26.08 -16.84
C GLU A 159 9.91 -26.82 -18.14
N HIS A 160 9.81 -26.11 -19.27
CA HIS A 160 9.23 -26.65 -20.50
C HIS A 160 10.15 -26.67 -21.71
N PHE A 161 11.29 -25.97 -21.69
CA PHE A 161 12.21 -25.94 -22.83
C PHE A 161 13.35 -26.95 -22.66
N GLN A 162 13.24 -28.09 -23.34
CA GLN A 162 14.18 -29.20 -23.26
C GLN A 162 14.51 -29.73 -24.65
N ARG A 163 15.75 -30.17 -24.85
CA ARG A 163 16.17 -30.91 -26.03
C ARG A 163 15.74 -32.37 -25.87
N VAL A 164 15.16 -32.95 -26.92
CA VAL A 164 14.64 -34.32 -26.93
C VAL A 164 15.10 -35.07 -28.17
N GLU A 165 15.08 -36.40 -28.06
CA GLU A 165 15.32 -37.31 -29.19
C GLU A 165 14.00 -38.04 -29.52
N PRO A 166 13.13 -37.45 -30.35
CA PRO A 166 11.85 -38.04 -30.69
C PRO A 166 12.02 -39.27 -31.59
N ASN A 167 11.09 -40.22 -31.46
CA ASN A 167 10.95 -41.37 -32.35
C ASN A 167 9.60 -41.28 -33.10
N CYS A 168 9.21 -42.33 -33.83
CA CYS A 168 7.96 -42.31 -34.61
C CYS A 168 6.67 -42.35 -33.80
N ASP A 169 6.75 -42.77 -32.55
CA ASP A 169 5.60 -42.84 -31.66
C ASP A 169 5.43 -41.53 -30.86
N TYR A 170 6.26 -40.52 -31.14
CA TYR A 170 6.21 -39.23 -30.48
C TYR A 170 4.95 -38.42 -30.88
N GLU A 171 4.33 -37.76 -29.90
CA GLU A 171 3.18 -36.89 -30.14
C GLU A 171 3.63 -35.52 -30.69
N PHE A 172 3.76 -35.42 -32.02
CA PHE A 172 4.28 -34.22 -32.68
C PHE A 172 3.33 -33.01 -32.69
N PHE A 173 2.03 -33.25 -32.59
CA PHE A 173 0.99 -32.23 -32.66
C PHE A 173 -0.05 -32.42 -31.54
N ASN A 174 -0.64 -31.32 -31.08
CA ASN A 174 -1.81 -31.34 -30.22
C ASN A 174 -3.07 -31.73 -31.03
N LEU A 175 -4.19 -31.97 -30.32
CA LEU A 175 -5.49 -32.28 -30.95
C LEU A 175 -6.00 -31.15 -31.86
N ASP A 176 -5.62 -29.90 -31.57
CA ASP A 176 -5.95 -28.71 -32.38
C ASP A 176 -5.01 -28.51 -33.59
N GLY A 177 -4.03 -29.39 -33.78
CA GLY A 177 -3.04 -29.33 -34.86
C GLY A 177 -1.84 -28.42 -34.57
N SER A 178 -1.76 -27.77 -33.41
CA SER A 178 -0.59 -26.96 -33.03
C SER A 178 0.64 -27.85 -32.77
N PRO A 179 1.86 -27.41 -33.16
CA PRO A 179 3.08 -28.20 -33.02
C PRO A 179 3.51 -28.31 -31.55
N ARG A 180 3.89 -29.52 -31.13
CA ARG A 180 4.49 -29.81 -29.81
C ARG A 180 6.01 -29.95 -29.85
N LEU A 181 6.55 -30.06 -31.05
CA LEU A 181 7.97 -30.20 -31.30
C LEU A 181 8.46 -29.06 -32.19
N PHE A 182 9.66 -28.59 -31.89
CA PHE A 182 10.33 -27.52 -32.61
C PHE A 182 11.75 -27.99 -32.95
N TYR A 183 12.34 -27.44 -33.99
CA TYR A 183 13.65 -27.88 -34.46
C TYR A 183 14.55 -26.72 -34.86
N GLY A 184 15.85 -26.93 -34.71
CA GLY A 184 16.89 -26.02 -35.15
C GLY A 184 18.15 -26.78 -35.54
N LYS A 185 19.13 -26.05 -36.07
CA LYS A 185 20.43 -26.63 -36.41
C LYS A 185 21.48 -26.15 -35.42
N ASN A 186 22.29 -27.08 -34.93
CA ASN A 186 23.46 -26.80 -34.12
C ASN A 186 24.60 -26.22 -34.99
N HIS A 187 25.73 -25.85 -34.40
CA HIS A 187 26.89 -25.34 -35.14
C HIS A 187 27.44 -26.35 -36.17
N LYS A 188 27.25 -27.66 -35.92
CA LYS A 188 27.63 -28.76 -36.83
C LYS A 188 26.62 -29.00 -37.97
N LYS A 189 25.56 -28.19 -38.05
CA LYS A 189 24.46 -28.29 -39.03
C LYS A 189 23.58 -29.53 -38.87
N GLU A 190 23.64 -30.20 -37.73
CA GLU A 190 22.78 -31.33 -37.36
C GLU A 190 21.47 -30.81 -36.76
N TYR A 191 20.38 -31.56 -36.93
CA TYR A 191 19.08 -31.19 -36.40
C TYR A 191 18.96 -31.59 -34.93
N GLU A 192 18.54 -30.63 -34.11
CA GLU A 192 18.15 -30.83 -32.72
C GLU A 192 16.67 -30.49 -32.55
N TRP A 193 16.02 -31.20 -31.64
CA TRP A 193 14.58 -31.14 -31.41
C TRP A 193 14.28 -30.64 -30.00
N PHE A 194 13.29 -29.78 -29.87
CA PHE A 194 12.96 -29.08 -28.63
C PHE A 194 11.46 -29.12 -28.36
N THR A 195 11.10 -29.18 -27.09
CA THR A 195 9.70 -29.28 -26.62
C THR A 195 8.91 -27.97 -26.67
N GLN A 196 9.57 -26.83 -26.94
CA GLN A 196 8.92 -25.53 -26.93
C GLN A 196 9.56 -24.56 -27.95
N LEU A 197 8.77 -23.62 -28.47
CA LEU A 197 9.24 -22.57 -29.38
C LEU A 197 10.25 -21.65 -28.68
N GLY A 198 11.26 -21.18 -29.42
CA GLY A 198 12.25 -20.25 -28.90
C GLY A 198 13.44 -20.07 -29.81
N GLU A 199 14.57 -19.77 -29.22
CA GLU A 199 15.87 -19.72 -29.89
C GLU A 199 16.66 -20.98 -29.57
N HIS A 200 17.45 -21.44 -30.52
CA HIS A 200 18.40 -22.51 -30.31
C HIS A 200 19.44 -22.07 -29.26
N PRO A 201 19.69 -22.88 -28.22
CA PRO A 201 20.55 -22.48 -27.11
C PRO A 201 21.99 -22.20 -27.54
N GLU A 202 22.52 -23.01 -28.47
CA GLU A 202 23.88 -22.86 -29.02
C GLU A 202 23.98 -21.74 -30.08
N THR A 203 23.08 -21.71 -31.08
CA THR A 203 23.24 -20.81 -32.24
C THR A 203 22.48 -19.48 -32.13
N GLY A 204 21.59 -19.32 -31.15
CA GLY A 204 20.72 -18.15 -30.98
C GLY A 204 19.66 -17.98 -32.08
N LYS A 205 19.59 -18.89 -33.06
CA LYS A 205 18.63 -18.79 -34.18
C LYS A 205 17.23 -19.23 -33.75
N PRO A 206 16.15 -18.62 -34.28
CA PRO A 206 14.80 -19.05 -33.97
C PRO A 206 14.56 -20.50 -34.41
N LEU A 207 13.95 -21.28 -33.52
CA LEU A 207 13.47 -22.63 -33.80
C LEU A 207 12.26 -22.59 -34.71
N LYS A 208 12.10 -23.65 -35.50
CA LYS A 208 10.98 -23.80 -36.43
C LYS A 208 10.02 -24.86 -35.90
N ALA A 209 8.72 -24.64 -36.09
CA ALA A 209 7.70 -25.64 -35.81
C ALA A 209 7.94 -26.91 -36.62
N ILE A 210 7.72 -28.07 -35.99
CA ILE A 210 7.80 -29.35 -36.69
C ILE A 210 6.78 -29.41 -37.84
N THR A 211 7.16 -30.09 -38.93
CA THR A 211 6.30 -30.33 -40.09
C THR A 211 6.29 -31.81 -40.44
N LYS A 212 5.25 -32.28 -41.14
CA LYS A 212 5.15 -33.67 -41.62
C LYS A 212 6.40 -34.09 -42.40
N TYR A 213 6.87 -33.22 -43.31
CA TYR A 213 8.10 -33.43 -44.06
C TYR A 213 9.32 -33.66 -43.17
N MET A 214 9.48 -32.85 -42.12
CA MET A 214 10.61 -32.98 -41.20
C MET A 214 10.55 -34.30 -40.41
N ILE A 215 9.35 -34.70 -39.99
CA ILE A 215 9.11 -35.97 -39.30
C ILE A 215 9.50 -37.13 -40.21
N GLU A 216 8.92 -37.21 -41.42
CA GLU A 216 9.16 -38.30 -42.37
C GLU A 216 10.64 -38.42 -42.77
N LYS A 217 11.29 -37.29 -43.04
CA LYS A 217 12.66 -37.28 -43.57
C LYS A 217 13.74 -37.47 -42.51
N TYR A 218 13.54 -36.95 -41.31
CA TYR A 218 14.61 -36.83 -40.30
C TYR A 218 14.35 -37.60 -39.01
N ILE A 219 13.09 -37.97 -38.70
CA ILE A 219 12.74 -38.71 -37.48
C ILE A 219 12.30 -40.14 -37.84
N CYS A 220 11.34 -40.28 -38.75
CA CYS A 220 10.75 -41.54 -39.20
C CYS A 220 11.28 -42.02 -40.53
N LYS A 221 12.59 -42.27 -40.59
CA LYS A 221 13.31 -42.65 -41.82
C LYS A 221 12.89 -44.00 -42.48
N SER A 222 11.73 -44.58 -42.17
CA SER A 222 11.32 -45.91 -42.62
C SER A 222 9.87 -46.00 -43.14
N LYS A 223 9.61 -45.49 -44.35
CA LYS A 223 8.66 -46.12 -45.30
C LYS A 223 9.08 -46.05 -46.79
N GLU A 224 10.28 -45.55 -47.13
CA GLU A 224 10.72 -45.48 -48.54
C GLU A 224 11.58 -46.66 -49.00
N LYS A 225 12.23 -47.43 -48.11
CA LYS A 225 13.06 -48.58 -48.51
C LYS A 225 12.29 -49.86 -48.89
N ASN A 226 10.99 -49.96 -48.60
CA ASN A 226 10.18 -51.17 -48.82
C ASN A 226 9.20 -51.07 -50.01
N ARG A 227 9.37 -50.09 -50.90
CA ARG A 227 8.55 -49.93 -52.14
C ARG A 227 9.32 -50.19 -53.44
N GLN A 228 10.51 -50.79 -53.35
CA GLN A 228 11.32 -51.22 -54.50
C GLN A 228 11.55 -52.74 -54.52
N PHE A 229 10.50 -53.51 -54.23
CA PHE A 229 10.40 -54.93 -54.59
C PHE A 229 9.13 -55.13 -55.40
#